data_AF-A0ABD4ZG36-F1
#
_entry.id   AF-A0ABD4ZG36-F1
#
_cell.length_a   1.000
_cell.length_b   1.000
_cell.length_c   1.000
_cell.angle_alpha   90.00
_cell.angle_beta   90.00
_cell.angle_gamma   90.00
#
_symmetry.space_group_name_H-M   'P 1'
#
loop_
_entity.id
_entity.type
_entity.pdbx_description
1 polymer ?
#
loop_
_entity_poly.entity_id
_entity_poly.type
_entity_poly.pdbx_seq_one_letter_code
_entity_poly.pdbx_strand_id
1 'polypeptide(L)'
;ANKYLIEQFVPNFNKKFGNKTRKGWSIFEVAPSERKINYTLAVLSGRVFDSGSAISFKNKLYQAVDEYGKLICFMKGTKCLVIEALNGQLLA
;
A
#
# COMPACT_ATOMS: atom_id res chain seq x y z
N ALA A 1 38.11 45.85 -0.92
CA ALA A 1 36.66 46.14 -1.12
C ALA A 1 35.78 44.89 -0.95
N ASN A 2 36.06 43.76 -1.63
CA ASN A 2 35.14 42.60 -1.68
C ASN A 2 34.99 41.80 -0.37
N LYS A 3 35.98 41.84 0.53
CA LYS A 3 35.99 41.05 1.77
C LYS A 3 34.85 41.43 2.73
N TYR A 4 34.63 42.74 2.92
CA TYR A 4 33.55 43.25 3.78
C TYR A 4 32.16 42.85 3.26
N LEU A 5 31.95 42.91 1.95
CA LEU A 5 30.66 42.58 1.35
C LEU A 5 30.26 41.13 1.62
N ILE A 6 31.19 40.19 1.44
CA ILE A 6 30.95 38.76 1.60
C ILE A 6 30.90 38.35 3.07
N GLU A 7 31.84 38.84 3.89
CA GLU A 7 32.02 38.34 5.26
C GLU A 7 31.14 39.06 6.29
N GLN A 8 30.74 40.31 6.03
CA GLN A 8 30.04 41.14 7.01
C GLN A 8 28.67 41.59 6.51
N PHE A 9 28.61 42.18 5.32
CA PHE A 9 27.37 42.77 4.83
C PHE A 9 26.32 41.71 4.51
N VAL A 10 26.64 40.73 3.65
CA VAL A 10 25.69 39.68 3.24
C VAL A 10 25.15 38.86 4.43
N PRO A 11 25.98 38.38 5.39
CA PRO A 11 25.47 37.65 6.55
C PRO A 11 24.57 38.50 7.46
N ASN A 12 24.94 39.76 7.72
CA ASN A 12 24.14 40.65 8.57
C ASN A 12 22.83 41.06 7.90
N PHE A 13 22.87 41.31 6.59
CA PHE A 13 21.69 41.60 5.79
C PHE A 13 20.72 40.40 5.77
N ASN A 14 21.23 39.20 5.50
CA ASN A 14 20.44 37.97 5.53
C ASN A 14 19.94 37.61 6.94
N LYS A 15 20.65 37.97 8.01
CA LYS A 15 20.16 37.80 9.38
C LYS A 15 19.01 38.77 9.71
N LYS A 16 19.05 39.98 9.15
CA LYS A 16 18.05 41.03 9.40
C LYS A 16 16.80 40.87 8.53
N PHE A 17 16.97 40.45 7.27
CA PHE A 17 15.92 40.41 6.27
C PHE A 17 15.69 39.02 5.66
N GLY A 18 16.64 38.10 5.81
CA GLY A 18 16.46 36.73 5.37
C GLY A 18 15.43 36.04 6.24
N ASN A 19 14.36 35.60 5.59
CA ASN A 19 13.34 34.82 6.25
C ASN A 19 13.97 33.48 6.66
N LYS A 20 14.07 33.18 7.96
CA LYS A 20 14.35 31.81 8.40
C LYS A 20 13.26 30.96 7.76
N THR A 21 13.63 30.07 6.83
CA THR A 21 12.69 29.13 6.22
C THR A 21 12.05 28.35 7.36
N ARG A 22 10.88 28.81 7.84
CA ARG A 22 10.08 28.03 8.75
C ARG A 22 9.80 26.78 7.95
N LYS A 23 10.28 25.62 8.42
CA LYS A 23 9.76 24.35 7.94
C LYS A 23 8.26 24.45 8.21
N GLY A 24 7.48 24.75 7.16
CA GLY A 24 6.04 24.75 7.27
C GLY A 24 5.63 23.40 7.81
N TRP A 25 4.73 23.38 8.78
CA TRP A 25 4.13 22.11 9.18
C TRP A 25 3.52 21.50 7.91
N SER A 26 3.83 20.23 7.66
CA SER A 26 3.15 19.49 6.61
C SER A 26 1.66 19.55 6.90
N ILE A 27 0.89 20.21 6.04
CA ILE A 27 -0.57 20.19 6.07
C ILE A 27 -1.13 18.84 5.61
N PHE A 28 -0.27 17.98 5.07
CA PHE A 28 -0.64 16.65 4.61
C PHE A 28 -0.62 15.66 5.77
N GLU A 29 -1.59 14.75 5.74
CA GLU A 29 -1.64 13.59 6.62
C GLU A 29 -0.43 12.68 6.42
N VAL A 30 -0.08 11.95 7.47
CA VAL A 30 1.00 10.96 7.42
C VAL A 30 0.57 9.81 6.51
N ALA A 31 1.47 9.40 5.62
CA ALA A 31 1.21 8.27 4.74
C ALA A 31 0.88 7.00 5.57
N PRO A 32 -0.14 6.23 5.17
CA PRO A 32 -0.46 4.98 5.83
C PRO A 32 0.70 3.98 5.69
N SER A 33 0.75 3.00 6.60
CA SER A 33 1.76 1.93 6.53
C SER A 33 1.61 1.13 5.24
N GLU A 34 2.71 0.55 4.77
CA GLU A 34 2.73 -0.26 3.55
C GLU A 34 1.70 -1.40 3.57
N ARG A 35 1.54 -2.07 4.72
CA ARG A 35 0.50 -3.09 4.92
C ARG A 35 -0.91 -2.53 4.68
N LYS A 36 -1.19 -1.32 5.18
CA LYS A 36 -2.49 -0.67 5.02
C LYS A 36 -2.72 -0.29 3.55
N ILE A 37 -1.72 0.27 2.88
CA ILE A 37 -1.77 0.55 1.44
C ILE A 37 -2.04 -0.73 0.65
N ASN A 38 -1.29 -1.80 0.94
CA ASN A 38 -1.37 -3.08 0.22
C ASN A 38 -2.78 -3.69 0.24
N TYR A 39 -3.44 -3.66 1.40
CA TYR A 39 -4.79 -4.20 1.55
C TYR A 39 -5.90 -3.23 1.18
N THR A 40 -5.69 -1.92 1.32
CA THR A 40 -6.64 -0.92 0.82
C THR A 40 -6.76 -0.96 -0.70
N LEU A 41 -5.65 -1.25 -1.39
CA LEU A 41 -5.61 -1.37 -2.85
C LEU A 41 -5.81 -2.82 -3.34
N ALA A 42 -6.31 -3.71 -2.48
CA ALA A 42 -6.58 -5.09 -2.86
C ALA A 42 -7.77 -5.20 -3.83
N VAL A 43 -7.69 -6.11 -4.79
CA VAL A 43 -8.76 -6.44 -5.72
C VAL A 43 -9.59 -7.59 -5.14
N LEU A 44 -10.88 -7.34 -4.93
CA LEU A 44 -11.82 -8.33 -4.44
C LEU A 44 -12.56 -8.97 -5.62
N SER A 45 -12.42 -10.27 -5.79
CA SER A 45 -13.06 -11.02 -6.87
C SER A 45 -14.01 -12.08 -6.30
N GLY A 46 -15.31 -11.89 -6.51
CA GLY A 46 -16.30 -12.91 -6.20
C GLY A 46 -16.14 -14.14 -7.09
N ARG A 47 -16.08 -15.33 -6.50
CA ARG A 47 -15.99 -16.61 -7.18
C ARG A 47 -16.99 -17.60 -6.63
N VAL A 48 -17.18 -18.68 -7.35
CA VAL A 48 -18.13 -19.73 -7.01
C VAL A 48 -17.45 -21.07 -7.21
N PHE A 49 -17.61 -21.97 -6.24
CA PHE A 49 -17.12 -23.33 -6.32
C PHE A 49 -17.88 -24.13 -7.39
N ASP A 50 -17.12 -24.84 -8.21
CA ASP A 50 -17.63 -25.79 -9.18
C ASP A 50 -18.01 -27.15 -8.52
N SER A 51 -18.39 -28.14 -9.34
CA SER A 51 -18.71 -29.49 -8.85
C SER A 51 -17.50 -30.27 -8.34
N GLY A 52 -16.28 -29.84 -8.66
CA GLY A 52 -15.04 -30.43 -8.17
C GLY A 52 -14.52 -29.77 -6.88
N SER A 53 -15.32 -28.91 -6.24
CA SER A 53 -14.91 -28.09 -5.10
C SER A 53 -13.66 -27.25 -5.40
N ALA A 54 -13.57 -26.73 -6.62
CA ALA A 54 -12.52 -25.83 -7.03
C ALA A 54 -13.07 -24.49 -7.52
N ILE A 55 -12.22 -23.48 -7.55
CA ILE A 55 -12.50 -22.17 -8.14
C ILE A 55 -11.52 -21.87 -9.26
N SER A 56 -12.01 -21.22 -10.32
CA SER A 56 -11.16 -20.69 -11.39
C SER A 56 -10.88 -19.22 -11.15
N PHE A 57 -9.59 -18.87 -11.10
CA PHE A 57 -9.12 -17.49 -10.96
C PHE A 57 -7.89 -17.28 -11.84
N LYS A 58 -7.91 -16.24 -12.70
CA LYS A 58 -6.83 -15.90 -13.64
C LYS A 58 -6.27 -17.12 -14.41
N ASN A 59 -7.16 -17.91 -15.02
CA ASN A 59 -6.84 -19.13 -15.78
C ASN A 59 -6.14 -20.24 -14.98
N LYS A 60 -6.22 -20.19 -13.65
CA LYS A 60 -5.71 -21.22 -12.76
C LYS A 60 -6.85 -21.77 -11.91
N LEU A 61 -6.75 -23.06 -11.60
CA LEU A 61 -7.71 -23.76 -10.75
C LEU A 61 -7.15 -23.83 -9.32
N TYR A 62 -7.96 -23.50 -8.34
CA TYR A 62 -7.59 -23.50 -6.93
C TYR A 62 -8.55 -24.36 -6.12
N GLN A 63 -8.02 -25.08 -5.14
CA GLN A 63 -8.79 -25.83 -4.15
C GLN A 63 -8.53 -25.23 -2.76
N ALA A 64 -9.55 -25.29 -1.90
CA ALA A 64 -9.42 -24.80 -0.53
C ALA A 64 -8.73 -25.85 0.35
N VAL A 65 -7.80 -25.40 1.16
CA VAL A 65 -7.08 -26.22 2.14
C VAL A 65 -7.14 -25.56 3.51
N ASP A 66 -7.14 -26.38 4.55
CA ASP A 66 -7.02 -25.94 5.93
C ASP A 66 -5.57 -25.54 6.26
N GLU A 67 -5.35 -24.98 7.45
CA GLU A 67 -4.02 -24.62 7.99
C GLU A 67 -3.04 -25.80 7.99
N TYR A 68 -3.56 -27.03 8.12
CA TYR A 68 -2.77 -28.27 8.09
C TYR A 68 -2.60 -28.86 6.68
N GLY A 69 -3.02 -28.15 5.63
CA GLY A 69 -2.96 -28.61 4.23
C GLY A 69 -4.01 -29.66 3.87
N LYS A 70 -5.01 -29.89 4.72
CA LYS A 70 -6.10 -30.83 4.45
C LYS A 70 -7.11 -30.18 3.50
N LEU A 71 -7.52 -30.91 2.46
CA LEU A 71 -8.53 -30.45 1.51
C LEU A 71 -9.87 -30.15 2.22
N ILE A 72 -10.43 -28.97 1.97
CA ILE A 72 -11.76 -28.57 2.40
C ILE A 72 -12.68 -28.59 1.17
N CYS A 73 -13.73 -29.42 1.25
CA CYS A 73 -14.69 -29.56 0.17
C CYS A 73 -15.93 -28.70 0.40
N PHE A 74 -16.23 -27.82 -0.56
CA PHE A 74 -17.44 -27.01 -0.61
C PHE A 74 -18.43 -27.57 -1.62
N MET A 75 -19.70 -27.27 -1.40
CA MET A 75 -20.76 -27.65 -2.35
C MET A 75 -20.69 -26.77 -3.60
N LYS A 76 -21.13 -27.34 -4.73
CA LYS A 76 -21.29 -26.57 -5.97
C LYS A 76 -22.19 -25.37 -5.72
N GLY A 77 -21.77 -24.20 -6.18
CA GLY A 77 -22.55 -22.96 -6.01
C GLY A 77 -22.23 -22.18 -4.74
N THR A 78 -21.36 -22.70 -3.86
CA THR A 78 -20.86 -21.93 -2.71
C THR A 78 -20.08 -20.72 -3.21
N LYS A 79 -20.49 -19.53 -2.77
CA LYS A 79 -19.82 -18.26 -3.09
C LYS A 79 -18.59 -18.09 -2.19
N CYS A 80 -17.51 -17.60 -2.77
CA CYS A 80 -16.31 -17.23 -2.04
C CYS A 80 -15.74 -15.92 -2.60
N LEU A 81 -14.77 -15.37 -1.89
CA LEU A 81 -14.09 -14.14 -2.23
C LEU A 81 -12.60 -14.45 -2.38
N VAL A 82 -12.03 -14.11 -3.52
CA VAL A 82 -10.57 -14.11 -3.72
C VAL A 82 -10.08 -12.69 -3.50
N ILE A 83 -9.15 -12.51 -2.56
CA ILE A 83 -8.55 -11.22 -2.25
C ILE A 83 -7.13 -11.22 -2.82
N GLU A 84 -6.88 -10.36 -3.80
CA GLU A 84 -5.54 -10.15 -4.34
C GLU A 84 -5.02 -8.81 -3.85
N ALA A 85 -4.00 -8.83 -2.99
CA ALA A 85 -3.38 -7.61 -2.50
C ALA A 85 -2.59 -6.88 -3.60
N LEU A 86 -2.26 -5.60 -3.39
CA LEU A 86 -1.53 -4.78 -4.38
C LEU A 86 -0.21 -5.43 -4.84
N ASN A 87 0.50 -6.09 -3.92
CA ASN A 87 1.74 -6.81 -4.20
C ASN A 87 1.55 -8.14 -4.97
N GLY A 88 0.31 -8.51 -5.32
CA GLY A 88 -0.02 -9.74 -6.02
C GLY A 88 -0.16 -10.97 -5.11
N GLN A 89 -0.06 -10.81 -3.79
CA GLN A 89 -0.31 -11.90 -2.86
C GLN A 89 -1.80 -12.27 -2.87
N LEU A 90 -2.09 -13.56 -3.02
CA LEU A 90 -3.42 -14.10 -2.85
C LEU A 90 -3.67 -14.43 -1.39
N LEU A 91 -4.77 -13.89 -0.88
CA LEU A 91 -5.34 -14.24 0.41
C LEU A 91 -6.64 -15.02 0.15
N ALA A 92 -6.76 -16.16 0.81
CA ALA A 92 -7.90 -17.06 0.74
C ALA A 92 -8.49 -17.22 2.15
#